data_AF-A0A351SJ84-F1
#
_entry.id   AF-A0A351SJ84-F1
#
_cell.length_a   1.000
_cell.length_b   1.000
_cell.length_c   1.000
_cell.angle_alpha   90.00
_cell.angle_beta   90.00
_cell.angle_gamma   90.00
#
_symmetry.space_group_name_H-M   'P 1'
#
loop_
_entity.id
_entity.type
_entity.pdbx_description
1 polymer ?
#
loop_
_entity_poly.entity_id
_entity_poly.type
_entity_poly.pdbx_seq_one_letter_code
_entity_poly.pdbx_strand_id
1 'polypeptide(L)'
;MERSQLTARLWRIQQSLQTGLIERATPTRLALLAALAGEHTLLIGPPGTAKSELARRLHLAFEDGYYFERLLTRFSVPEELFGPLSIKALENDEYLRLTDNYLPAAAIAFIDEIFKANSAILNTLLTLLNEREFDNGGRRQKVPLISVIGASNELPQEEEVDALYDRFLCRYVVHPVSDEQFPALLELQDQVAFIDTEDKLTASELKALQEAADAVTLPGEVIEQLIAARQFLQQKKFTISDRRWRKVIKLLKVSAYTNGRNEVCIWDCWLLQHCLWDEPEQHVVVSNWFNAHLGISSGFHPERLEKLVQTWESTLHADKESTVQAVDEGGYKLYISANGQLTRATEEKTHAYRDGQPLYLSPPDQDDRSHQGIGYTVDELRAQFFDDRYQQTHINGKWQHIDEYLADPENRFIRRYVNKPFMKPVQHTSTFIDSRLKEVCKAQKMIKKFEKALATYRDSVRDQVSEHLWIDQAFIEIAEKSLTQACHQAAALVSRLEAINSSYNQLIDQS
;
A
#
# COMPACT_ATOMS: atom_id res chain seq x y z
N MET A 1 6.45 36.41 16.46
CA MET A 1 6.89 35.44 17.49
C MET A 1 7.90 34.50 16.85
N GLU A 2 9.06 34.27 17.47
CA GLU A 2 9.98 33.25 16.97
C GLU A 2 9.34 31.86 17.09
N ARG A 3 9.54 30.97 16.11
CA ARG A 3 8.84 29.68 16.08
C ARG A 3 9.16 28.79 17.27
N SER A 4 10.38 28.84 17.78
CA SER A 4 10.80 28.12 19.00
C SER A 4 9.96 28.52 20.22
N GLN A 5 9.66 29.82 20.36
CA GLN A 5 8.79 30.33 21.42
C GLN A 5 7.36 29.83 21.26
N LEU A 6 6.85 29.75 20.02
CA LEU A 6 5.54 29.16 19.72
C LEU A 6 5.48 27.69 20.11
N THR A 7 6.48 26.89 19.73
CA THR A 7 6.52 25.46 20.06
C THR A 7 6.51 25.24 21.57
N ALA A 8 7.35 25.97 22.31
CA ALA A 8 7.39 25.88 23.77
C ALA A 8 6.07 26.30 24.43
N ARG A 9 5.43 27.36 23.91
CA ARG A 9 4.12 27.84 24.36
C ARG A 9 3.01 26.80 24.13
N LEU A 10 2.95 26.24 22.93
CA LEU A 10 1.97 25.19 22.60
C LEU A 10 2.19 23.91 23.41
N TRP A 11 3.45 23.58 23.72
CA TRP A 11 3.76 22.47 24.62
C TRP A 11 3.18 22.70 26.02
N ARG A 12 3.36 23.90 26.59
CA ARG A 12 2.75 24.26 27.89
C ARG A 12 1.22 24.18 27.86
N ILE A 13 0.59 24.76 26.82
CA ILE A 13 -0.86 24.64 26.60
C ILE A 13 -1.26 23.16 26.61
N GLN A 14 -0.59 22.32 25.82
CA GLN A 14 -0.92 20.91 25.73
C GLN A 14 -0.82 20.19 27.08
N GLN A 15 0.23 20.43 27.87
CA GLN A 15 0.37 19.85 29.20
C GLN A 15 -0.81 20.25 30.09
N SER A 16 -1.13 21.55 30.15
CA SER A 16 -2.26 22.06 30.92
C SER A 16 -3.60 21.46 30.49
N LEU A 17 -3.83 21.27 29.18
CA LEU A 17 -5.06 20.65 28.68
C LEU A 17 -5.17 19.16 29.07
N GLN A 18 -4.04 18.47 29.23
CA GLN A 18 -3.99 17.03 29.55
C GLN A 18 -4.04 16.73 31.05
N THR A 19 -3.77 17.72 31.91
CA THR A 19 -3.74 17.57 33.38
C THR A 19 -5.01 16.94 33.96
N GLY A 20 -4.90 15.76 34.56
CA GLY A 20 -6.07 15.07 35.14
C GLY A 20 -7.00 14.42 34.11
N LEU A 21 -6.55 14.19 32.86
CA LEU A 21 -7.22 13.31 31.92
C LEU A 21 -6.40 12.04 31.69
N ILE A 22 -7.01 10.89 31.97
CA ILE A 22 -6.39 9.58 31.80
C ILE A 22 -6.66 9.07 30.39
N GLU A 23 -5.61 8.68 29.67
CA GLU A 23 -5.70 8.14 28.30
C GLU A 23 -6.43 9.07 27.31
N ARG A 24 -6.26 10.39 27.47
CA ARG A 24 -6.83 11.39 26.54
C ARG A 24 -5.78 12.28 25.86
N ALA A 25 -4.50 11.95 25.98
CA ALA A 25 -3.43 12.75 25.39
C ALA A 25 -3.59 12.94 23.88
N THR A 26 -3.83 11.85 23.13
CA THR A 26 -3.99 11.87 21.67
C THR A 26 -5.21 12.69 21.20
N PRO A 27 -6.44 12.47 21.69
CA PRO A 27 -7.57 13.29 21.27
C PRO A 27 -7.40 14.77 21.65
N THR A 28 -6.77 15.09 22.78
CA THR A 28 -6.44 16.49 23.14
C THR A 28 -5.48 17.13 22.14
N ARG A 29 -4.37 16.46 21.81
CA ARG A 29 -3.39 16.93 20.80
C ARG A 29 -4.06 17.14 19.45
N LEU A 30 -4.86 16.17 19.03
CA LEU A 30 -5.56 16.20 17.75
C LEU A 30 -6.58 17.34 17.68
N ALA A 31 -7.35 17.57 18.74
CA ALA A 31 -8.33 18.65 18.81
C ALA A 31 -7.66 20.04 18.80
N LEU A 32 -6.55 20.20 19.53
CA LEU A 32 -5.77 21.43 19.51
C LEU A 32 -5.16 21.67 18.11
N LEU A 33 -4.54 20.66 17.51
CA LEU A 33 -3.98 20.78 16.15
C LEU A 33 -5.04 21.12 15.11
N ALA A 34 -6.21 20.47 15.18
CA ALA A 34 -7.34 20.77 14.29
C ALA A 34 -7.78 22.23 14.47
N ALA A 35 -7.92 22.71 15.71
CA ALA A 35 -8.26 24.10 16.00
C ALA A 35 -7.23 25.09 15.45
N LEU A 36 -5.93 24.80 15.60
CA LEU A 36 -4.85 25.60 15.03
C LEU A 36 -4.91 25.65 13.49
N ALA A 37 -5.31 24.55 12.86
CA ALA A 37 -5.52 24.48 11.41
C ALA A 37 -6.84 25.11 10.92
N GLY A 38 -7.73 25.53 11.83
CA GLY A 38 -9.06 26.04 11.49
C GLY A 38 -10.00 24.92 11.02
N GLU A 39 -9.81 23.71 11.54
CA GLU A 39 -10.53 22.50 11.21
C GLU A 39 -11.27 21.96 12.46
N HIS A 40 -12.16 21.00 12.25
CA HIS A 40 -13.05 20.45 13.28
C HIS A 40 -12.68 19.00 13.62
N THR A 41 -12.98 18.59 14.84
CA THR A 41 -12.70 17.24 15.36
C THR A 41 -14.00 16.53 15.71
N LEU A 42 -14.11 15.26 15.33
CA LEU A 42 -15.20 14.38 15.75
C LEU A 42 -14.68 13.31 16.70
N LEU A 43 -15.33 13.19 17.85
CA LEU A 43 -15.07 12.18 18.85
C LEU A 43 -16.19 11.12 18.83
N ILE A 44 -15.83 9.89 18.50
CA ILE A 44 -16.76 8.76 18.43
C ILE A 44 -16.48 7.84 19.61
N GLY A 45 -17.50 7.46 20.39
CA GLY A 45 -17.30 6.54 21.51
C GLY A 45 -18.46 6.61 22.49
N PRO A 46 -18.51 5.74 23.52
CA PRO A 46 -19.63 5.69 24.44
C PRO A 46 -19.77 6.96 25.31
N PRO A 47 -20.94 7.19 25.93
CA PRO A 47 -21.11 8.27 26.91
C PRO A 47 -20.19 8.08 28.12
N GLY A 48 -19.86 9.16 28.82
CA GLY A 48 -18.99 9.11 30.00
C GLY A 48 -17.49 9.00 29.72
N THR A 49 -17.05 9.15 28.47
CA THR A 49 -15.62 9.05 28.07
C THR A 49 -14.86 10.38 28.07
N ALA A 50 -15.37 11.40 28.78
CA ALA A 50 -14.80 12.75 28.89
C ALA A 50 -14.75 13.59 27.58
N LYS A 51 -15.63 13.30 26.61
CA LYS A 51 -15.71 14.05 25.32
C LYS A 51 -16.03 15.53 25.50
N SER A 52 -17.00 15.87 26.35
CA SER A 52 -17.36 17.27 26.64
C SER A 52 -16.26 18.01 27.40
N GLU A 53 -15.56 17.29 28.29
CA GLU A 53 -14.44 17.85 29.05
C GLU A 53 -13.26 18.24 28.16
N LEU A 54 -12.95 17.43 27.14
CA LEU A 54 -11.95 17.77 26.12
C LEU A 54 -12.26 19.11 25.44
N ALA A 55 -13.53 19.36 25.13
CA ALA A 55 -13.95 20.59 24.46
C ALA A 55 -13.94 21.80 25.38
N ARG A 56 -14.41 21.64 26.62
CA ARG A 56 -14.31 22.68 27.66
C ARG A 56 -12.87 23.11 27.90
N ARG A 57 -11.94 22.15 27.94
CA ARG A 57 -10.51 22.46 28.11
C ARG A 57 -9.92 23.12 26.89
N LEU A 58 -10.22 22.63 25.68
CA LEU A 58 -9.71 23.25 24.45
C LEU A 58 -10.01 24.75 24.40
N HIS A 59 -11.19 25.18 24.85
CA HIS A 59 -11.55 26.60 24.94
C HIS A 59 -10.55 27.42 25.77
N LEU A 60 -9.98 26.87 26.84
CA LEU A 60 -9.02 27.58 27.70
C LEU A 60 -7.73 27.96 26.98
N ALA A 61 -7.40 27.31 25.86
CA ALA A 61 -6.21 27.60 25.06
C ALA A 61 -6.31 28.92 24.28
N PHE A 62 -7.50 29.52 24.20
CA PHE A 62 -7.76 30.74 23.46
C PHE A 62 -8.17 31.87 24.40
N GLU A 63 -7.67 33.07 24.15
CA GLU A 63 -7.95 34.24 24.99
C GLU A 63 -9.38 34.75 24.77
N ASP A 64 -9.76 34.83 23.50
CA ASP A 64 -11.02 35.41 23.07
C ASP A 64 -12.07 34.36 22.74
N GLY A 65 -13.31 34.66 23.12
CA GLY A 65 -14.50 34.06 22.53
C GLY A 65 -15.30 33.16 23.46
N TYR A 66 -16.57 33.00 23.10
CA TYR A 66 -17.53 32.26 23.91
C TYR A 66 -17.40 30.75 23.67
N TYR A 67 -17.48 29.96 24.75
CA TYR A 67 -17.65 28.51 24.66
C TYR A 67 -19.13 28.16 24.61
N PHE A 68 -19.53 27.49 23.54
CA PHE A 68 -20.91 27.01 23.35
C PHE A 68 -20.97 25.49 23.51
N GLU A 69 -21.94 25.00 24.26
CA GLU A 69 -22.18 23.56 24.46
C GLU A 69 -23.66 23.24 24.26
N ARG A 70 -23.95 22.20 23.47
CA ARG A 70 -25.32 21.72 23.27
C ARG A 70 -25.36 20.23 22.94
N LEU A 71 -26.31 19.53 23.55
CA LEU A 71 -26.70 18.17 23.18
C LEU A 71 -27.82 18.23 22.14
N LEU A 72 -27.66 17.52 21.02
CA LEU A 72 -28.67 17.45 19.97
C LEU A 72 -29.55 16.21 20.12
N THR A 73 -30.82 16.41 19.83
CA THR A 73 -31.84 15.36 19.76
C THR A 73 -32.65 15.56 18.49
N ARG A 74 -33.47 14.56 18.13
CA ARG A 74 -34.41 14.65 17.00
C ARG A 74 -35.45 15.76 17.17
N PHE A 75 -35.63 16.27 18.39
CA PHE A 75 -36.55 17.35 18.73
C PHE A 75 -35.87 18.69 18.93
N SER A 76 -34.54 18.75 18.85
CA SER A 76 -33.81 20.01 19.00
C SER A 76 -34.24 20.99 17.91
N VAL A 77 -34.49 22.23 18.32
CA VAL A 77 -34.94 23.30 17.41
C VAL A 77 -33.79 24.27 17.09
N PRO A 78 -33.80 24.92 15.91
CA PRO A 78 -32.76 25.88 15.53
C PRO A 78 -32.48 26.97 16.58
N GLU A 79 -33.49 27.39 17.35
CA GLU A 79 -33.39 28.40 18.40
C GLU A 79 -32.44 28.00 19.53
N GLU A 80 -32.26 26.70 19.78
CA GLU A 80 -31.34 26.19 20.81
C GLU A 80 -29.87 26.35 20.41
N LEU A 81 -29.57 26.39 19.11
CA LEU A 81 -28.20 26.49 18.58
C LEU A 81 -27.87 27.88 18.08
N PHE A 82 -28.80 28.50 17.37
CA PHE A 82 -28.57 29.75 16.66
C PHE A 82 -29.24 30.96 17.33
N GLY A 83 -29.95 30.72 18.43
CA GLY A 83 -30.63 31.74 19.19
C GLY A 83 -32.08 31.98 18.78
N PRO A 84 -32.92 32.47 19.71
CA PRO A 84 -34.34 32.71 19.47
C PRO A 84 -34.54 33.88 18.51
N LEU A 85 -35.69 33.89 17.84
CA LEU A 85 -36.10 35.05 17.03
C LEU A 85 -36.35 36.27 17.93
N SER A 86 -35.94 37.43 17.44
CA SER A 86 -36.22 38.71 18.08
C SER A 86 -37.66 39.11 17.84
N ILE A 87 -38.48 39.12 18.90
CA ILE A 87 -39.88 39.56 18.83
C ILE A 87 -39.98 41.00 18.28
N LYS A 88 -39.06 41.88 18.72
CA LYS A 88 -38.99 43.27 18.24
C LYS A 88 -38.66 43.39 16.75
N ALA A 89 -37.83 42.49 16.21
CA ALA A 89 -37.51 42.48 14.79
C ALA A 89 -38.69 41.94 13.99
N LEU A 90 -39.35 40.90 14.50
CA LEU A 90 -40.51 40.27 13.88
C LEU A 90 -41.70 41.25 13.77
N GLU A 91 -41.89 42.13 14.75
CA GLU A 91 -42.86 43.25 14.68
C GLU A 91 -42.63 44.19 13.50
N ASN A 92 -41.41 44.23 12.95
CA ASN A 92 -41.02 45.02 11.78
C ASN A 92 -40.85 44.15 10.51
N ASP A 93 -41.44 42.95 10.47
CA ASP A 93 -41.31 41.97 9.39
C ASP A 93 -39.85 41.49 9.13
N GLU A 94 -38.97 41.60 10.13
CA GLU A 94 -37.58 41.15 10.05
C GLU A 94 -37.35 39.83 10.81
N TYR A 95 -36.91 38.78 10.12
CA TYR A 95 -36.59 37.47 10.70
C TYR A 95 -35.18 37.41 11.28
N LEU A 96 -34.89 38.23 12.31
CA LEU A 96 -33.59 38.28 12.98
C LEU A 96 -33.56 37.41 14.24
N ARG A 97 -32.48 36.64 14.42
CA ARG A 97 -32.17 35.86 15.62
C ARG A 97 -31.24 36.62 16.57
N LEU A 98 -31.46 36.43 17.86
CA LEU A 98 -30.59 36.90 18.94
C LEU A 98 -29.44 35.90 19.12
N THR A 99 -28.30 36.15 18.51
CA THR A 99 -27.20 35.17 18.43
C THR A 99 -26.18 35.25 19.57
N ASP A 100 -26.33 36.20 20.48
CA ASP A 100 -25.44 36.36 21.63
C ASP A 100 -25.51 35.14 22.55
N ASN A 101 -24.35 34.59 22.92
CA ASN A 101 -24.22 33.33 23.69
C ASN A 101 -24.74 32.07 22.97
N TYR A 102 -24.87 32.12 21.65
CA TYR A 102 -25.21 30.97 20.81
C TYR A 102 -24.06 30.62 19.85
N LEU A 103 -24.19 29.54 19.10
CA LEU A 103 -23.17 29.04 18.19
C LEU A 103 -22.60 30.12 17.23
N PRO A 104 -23.41 31.04 16.65
CA PRO A 104 -22.86 32.08 15.77
C PRO A 104 -21.94 33.10 16.45
N ALA A 105 -21.91 33.17 17.78
CA ALA A 105 -21.01 34.03 18.56
C ALA A 105 -19.85 33.24 19.21
N ALA A 106 -19.84 31.91 19.10
CA ALA A 106 -18.88 31.04 19.77
C ALA A 106 -17.54 30.97 19.04
N ALA A 107 -16.43 30.95 19.79
CA ALA A 107 -15.11 30.64 19.25
C ALA A 107 -14.84 29.13 19.27
N ILE A 108 -15.26 28.44 20.34
CA ILE A 108 -15.19 26.98 20.43
C ILE A 108 -16.59 26.47 20.74
N ALA A 109 -17.00 25.41 20.05
CA ALA A 109 -18.27 24.77 20.30
C ALA A 109 -18.13 23.27 20.51
N PHE A 110 -18.85 22.74 21.49
CA PHE A 110 -19.10 21.32 21.66
C PHE A 110 -20.54 20.99 21.27
N ILE A 111 -20.69 20.05 20.34
CA ILE A 111 -22.00 19.59 19.88
C ILE A 111 -22.06 18.08 20.09
N ASP A 112 -22.80 17.66 21.12
CA ASP A 112 -23.00 16.25 21.43
C ASP A 112 -24.17 15.68 20.62
N GLU A 113 -24.06 14.41 20.26
CA GLU A 113 -24.97 13.70 19.37
C GLU A 113 -25.28 14.46 18.07
N ILE A 114 -24.22 14.99 17.44
CA ILE A 114 -24.33 15.90 16.31
C ILE A 114 -25.13 15.36 15.11
N PHE A 115 -25.19 14.04 14.94
CA PHE A 115 -25.92 13.37 13.87
C PHE A 115 -27.41 13.14 14.15
N LYS A 116 -27.91 13.48 15.34
CA LYS A 116 -29.33 13.31 15.71
C LYS A 116 -30.18 14.55 15.41
N ALA A 117 -29.60 15.59 14.85
CA ALA A 117 -30.28 16.85 14.57
C ALA A 117 -31.23 16.74 13.36
N ASN A 118 -32.21 17.64 13.27
CA ASN A 118 -33.06 17.74 12.08
C ASN A 118 -32.33 18.41 10.90
N SER A 119 -32.87 18.24 9.68
CA SER A 119 -32.28 18.75 8.44
C SER A 119 -32.08 20.27 8.41
N ALA A 120 -32.95 21.05 9.07
CA ALA A 120 -32.79 22.51 9.15
C ALA A 120 -31.53 22.91 9.94
N ILE A 121 -31.26 22.22 11.05
CA ILE A 121 -30.03 22.40 11.83
C ILE A 121 -28.81 21.96 11.02
N LEU A 122 -28.86 20.75 10.42
CA LEU A 122 -27.74 20.21 9.65
C LEU A 122 -27.32 21.13 8.50
N ASN A 123 -28.26 21.63 7.71
CA ASN A 123 -27.98 22.54 6.60
C ASN A 123 -27.35 23.86 7.07
N THR A 124 -27.83 24.40 8.17
CA THR A 124 -27.27 25.63 8.74
C THR A 124 -25.85 25.41 9.28
N LEU A 125 -25.60 24.25 9.91
CA LEU A 125 -24.27 23.84 10.35
C LEU A 125 -23.31 23.68 9.15
N LEU A 126 -23.76 23.15 8.01
CA LEU A 126 -22.91 23.02 6.83
C LEU A 126 -22.35 24.37 6.35
N THR A 127 -23.18 25.41 6.30
CA THR A 127 -22.73 26.76 5.92
C THR A 127 -21.82 27.33 6.99
N LEU A 128 -22.23 27.27 8.26
CA LEU A 128 -21.51 27.84 9.39
C LEU A 128 -20.10 27.23 9.56
N LEU A 129 -19.98 25.90 9.48
CA LEU A 129 -18.69 25.21 9.61
C LEU A 129 -17.77 25.43 8.39
N ASN A 130 -18.32 25.65 7.19
CA ASN A 130 -17.50 25.87 5.99
C ASN A 130 -17.01 27.30 5.86
N GLU A 131 -17.98 28.21 5.80
CA GLU A 131 -17.79 29.59 5.38
C GLU A 131 -17.47 30.49 6.57
N ARG A 132 -17.66 29.97 7.80
CA ARG A 132 -17.59 30.76 9.04
C ARG A 132 -18.51 31.97 8.94
N GLU A 133 -19.67 31.76 8.32
CA GLU A 133 -20.72 32.74 8.10
C GLU A 133 -22.07 32.15 8.48
N PHE A 134 -22.96 33.02 8.98
CA PHE A 134 -24.30 32.65 9.38
C PHE A 134 -25.30 33.61 8.74
N ASP A 135 -26.30 33.06 8.06
CA ASP A 135 -27.39 33.82 7.45
C ASP A 135 -28.45 34.12 8.51
N ASN A 136 -28.41 35.34 9.06
CA ASN A 136 -29.33 35.83 10.08
C ASN A 136 -30.42 36.69 9.42
N GLY A 137 -31.53 36.06 9.05
CA GLY A 137 -32.57 36.71 8.26
C GLY A 137 -32.03 37.18 6.90
N GLY A 138 -32.16 38.47 6.60
CA GLY A 138 -31.63 39.06 5.37
C GLY A 138 -30.15 39.44 5.40
N ARG A 139 -29.42 39.17 6.49
CA ARG A 139 -28.02 39.60 6.66
C ARG A 139 -27.10 38.41 6.90
N ARG A 140 -25.97 38.40 6.21
CA ARG A 140 -24.90 37.42 6.41
C ARG A 140 -23.89 37.99 7.40
N GLN A 141 -23.67 37.29 8.51
CA GLN A 141 -22.72 37.69 9.56
C GLN A 141 -21.54 36.73 9.65
N LYS A 142 -20.36 37.26 9.95
CA LYS A 142 -19.17 36.44 10.20
C LYS A 142 -19.21 35.85 11.60
N VAL A 143 -18.79 34.60 11.71
CA VAL A 143 -18.77 33.82 12.95
C VAL A 143 -17.31 33.70 13.42
N PRO A 144 -16.98 34.02 14.69
CA PRO A 144 -15.61 33.98 15.21
C PRO A 144 -15.11 32.55 15.53
N LEU A 145 -15.83 31.54 15.03
CA LEU A 145 -15.58 30.14 15.32
C LEU A 145 -14.18 29.74 14.88
N ILE A 146 -13.41 29.20 15.81
CA ILE A 146 -12.10 28.58 15.63
C ILE A 146 -12.32 27.11 15.29
N SER A 147 -12.97 26.36 16.16
CA SER A 147 -13.19 24.92 15.98
C SER A 147 -14.47 24.42 16.64
N VAL A 148 -14.90 23.24 16.20
CA VAL A 148 -16.03 22.50 16.74
C VAL A 148 -15.54 21.11 17.06
N ILE A 149 -15.86 20.68 18.27
CA ILE A 149 -15.74 19.29 18.67
C ILE A 149 -17.15 18.69 18.60
N GLY A 150 -17.37 17.89 17.57
CA GLY A 150 -18.56 17.05 17.48
C GLY A 150 -18.35 15.78 18.31
N ALA A 151 -19.41 15.31 18.95
CA ALA A 151 -19.43 13.99 19.55
C ALA A 151 -20.61 13.17 19.05
N SER A 152 -20.42 11.87 18.92
CA SER A 152 -21.53 10.93 18.75
C SER A 152 -21.15 9.54 19.27
N ASN A 153 -22.16 8.77 19.63
CA ASN A 153 -22.01 7.36 19.98
C ASN A 153 -22.16 6.45 18.75
N GLU A 154 -22.66 6.97 17.63
CA GLU A 154 -23.01 6.23 16.42
C GLU A 154 -22.45 6.94 15.18
N LEU A 155 -22.29 6.21 14.08
CA LEU A 155 -21.95 6.79 12.78
C LEU A 155 -23.21 7.33 12.08
N PRO A 156 -23.07 8.31 11.18
CA PRO A 156 -24.18 8.75 10.35
C PRO A 156 -24.72 7.58 9.52
N GLN A 157 -26.04 7.42 9.47
CA GLN A 157 -26.73 6.40 8.66
C GLN A 157 -27.45 6.99 7.43
N GLU A 158 -27.61 8.31 7.39
CA GLU A 158 -28.37 9.03 6.37
C GLU A 158 -27.44 9.87 5.50
N GLU A 159 -27.65 9.87 4.17
CA GLU A 159 -26.82 10.61 3.20
C GLU A 159 -26.75 12.12 3.50
N GLU A 160 -27.81 12.70 4.08
CA GLU A 160 -27.84 14.13 4.46
C GLU A 160 -26.73 14.48 5.48
N VAL A 161 -26.35 13.50 6.30
CA VAL A 161 -25.38 13.67 7.38
C VAL A 161 -23.94 13.45 6.90
N ASP A 162 -23.73 12.76 5.78
CA ASP A 162 -22.40 12.53 5.19
C ASP A 162 -21.69 13.84 4.83
N ALA A 163 -22.45 14.81 4.32
CA ALA A 163 -21.92 16.14 4.01
C ALA A 163 -21.40 16.85 5.26
N LEU A 164 -22.04 16.64 6.42
CA LEU A 164 -21.64 17.18 7.71
C LEU A 164 -20.45 16.39 8.26
N TYR A 165 -20.48 15.06 8.12
CA TYR A 165 -19.40 14.17 8.49
C TYR A 165 -18.08 14.52 7.79
N ASP A 166 -18.11 14.90 6.51
CA ASP A 166 -16.93 15.37 5.76
C ASP A 166 -16.29 16.63 6.38
N ARG A 167 -17.05 17.42 7.16
CA ARG A 167 -16.56 18.68 7.75
C ARG A 167 -15.63 18.46 8.94
N PHE A 168 -15.71 17.29 9.54
CA PHE A 168 -14.79 16.87 10.59
C PHE A 168 -13.58 16.19 9.96
N LEU A 169 -12.52 16.97 9.78
CA LEU A 169 -11.26 16.49 9.21
C LEU A 169 -10.63 15.43 10.11
N CYS A 170 -10.55 15.73 11.41
CA CYS A 170 -9.94 14.85 12.39
C CYS A 170 -11.01 14.02 13.09
N ARG A 171 -10.81 12.71 13.13
CA ARG A 171 -11.75 11.74 13.69
C ARG A 171 -11.00 10.83 14.64
N TYR A 172 -11.57 10.63 15.82
CA TYR A 172 -10.94 9.83 16.85
C TYR A 172 -11.96 8.98 17.60
N VAL A 173 -11.64 7.69 17.77
CA VAL A 173 -12.45 6.77 18.57
C VAL A 173 -11.97 6.82 20.01
N VAL A 174 -12.81 7.34 20.90
CA VAL A 174 -12.53 7.43 22.34
C VAL A 174 -13.08 6.18 23.02
N HIS A 175 -12.19 5.41 23.64
CA HIS A 175 -12.54 4.23 24.42
C HIS A 175 -12.69 4.58 25.92
N PRO A 176 -13.43 3.77 26.70
CA PRO A 176 -13.32 3.77 28.15
C PRO A 176 -11.86 3.63 28.60
N VAL A 177 -11.56 4.08 29.81
CA VAL A 177 -10.23 3.91 30.40
C VAL A 177 -9.91 2.42 30.47
N SER A 178 -8.69 2.05 30.10
CA SER A 178 -8.20 0.66 30.16
C SER A 178 -8.22 0.10 31.59
N ASP A 179 -8.23 -1.23 31.71
CA ASP A 179 -8.17 -1.90 33.01
C ASP A 179 -6.86 -1.57 33.75
N GLU A 180 -5.77 -1.35 33.01
CA GLU A 180 -4.47 -0.95 33.55
C GLU A 180 -4.49 0.43 34.19
N GLN A 181 -5.27 1.37 33.64
CA GLN A 181 -5.39 2.74 34.13
C GLN A 181 -6.61 2.98 35.03
N PHE A 182 -7.44 1.94 35.24
CA PHE A 182 -8.62 2.02 36.08
C PHE A 182 -8.32 2.44 37.53
N PRO A 183 -7.25 1.95 38.20
CA PRO A 183 -6.91 2.44 39.54
C PRO A 183 -6.64 3.95 39.58
N ALA A 184 -5.91 4.47 38.58
CA ALA A 184 -5.63 5.90 38.48
C ALA A 184 -6.92 6.72 38.28
N LEU A 185 -7.92 6.16 37.60
CA LEU A 185 -9.24 6.79 37.46
C LEU A 185 -9.99 6.87 38.79
N LEU A 186 -9.90 5.84 39.63
CA LEU A 186 -10.55 5.83 40.95
C LEU A 186 -9.89 6.79 41.95
N GLU A 187 -8.59 7.03 41.80
CA GLU A 187 -7.81 7.96 42.62
C GLU A 187 -7.81 9.40 42.07
N LEU A 188 -8.40 9.61 40.89
CA LEU A 188 -8.40 10.90 40.22
C LEU A 188 -9.15 11.94 41.06
N GLN A 189 -8.46 13.03 41.37
CA GLN A 189 -9.07 14.21 41.97
C GLN A 189 -9.45 15.21 40.88
N ASP A 190 -10.53 15.95 41.08
CA ASP A 190 -10.95 17.01 40.16
C ASP A 190 -9.87 18.08 40.08
N GLN A 191 -9.06 18.03 39.02
CA GLN A 191 -8.05 19.02 38.71
C GLN A 191 -8.61 20.00 37.68
N VAL A 192 -8.63 21.28 38.04
CA VAL A 192 -9.01 22.34 37.11
C VAL A 192 -7.82 22.61 36.19
N ALA A 193 -8.00 22.38 34.89
CA ALA A 193 -7.03 22.78 33.90
C ALA A 193 -6.87 24.32 33.92
N PHE A 194 -5.64 24.78 34.02
CA PHE A 194 -5.32 26.20 34.03
C PHE A 194 -4.25 26.51 32.98
N ILE A 195 -4.49 27.55 32.20
CA ILE A 195 -3.58 28.07 31.19
C ILE A 195 -3.32 29.53 31.52
N ASP A 196 -2.03 29.85 31.69
CA ASP A 196 -1.58 31.21 31.94
C ASP A 196 -2.06 32.15 30.82
N THR A 197 -2.44 33.38 31.19
CA THR A 197 -2.94 34.36 30.21
C THR A 197 -1.93 34.63 29.09
N GLU A 198 -0.63 34.59 29.40
CA GLU A 198 0.46 34.74 28.44
C GLU A 198 0.53 33.58 27.42
N ASP A 199 0.04 32.40 27.81
CA ASP A 199 0.05 31.21 26.95
C ASP A 199 -1.20 31.14 26.04
N LYS A 200 -2.30 31.83 26.37
CA LYS A 200 -3.56 31.79 25.59
C LYS A 200 -3.44 32.45 24.22
N LEU A 201 -3.86 31.76 23.17
CA LEU A 201 -3.77 32.24 21.79
C LEU A 201 -4.90 33.23 21.45
N THR A 202 -4.54 34.36 20.86
CA THR A 202 -5.53 35.32 20.32
C THR A 202 -5.99 34.91 18.92
N ALA A 203 -7.15 35.42 18.48
CA ALA A 203 -7.62 35.21 17.11
C ALA A 203 -6.63 35.75 16.05
N SER A 204 -5.93 36.84 16.36
CA SER A 204 -4.93 37.43 15.48
C SER A 204 -3.67 36.57 15.35
N GLU A 205 -3.20 35.99 16.46
CA GLU A 205 -2.07 35.06 16.48
C GLU A 205 -2.39 33.78 15.72
N LEU A 206 -3.59 33.24 15.91
CA LEU A 206 -4.06 32.06 15.17
C LEU A 206 -4.08 32.31 13.67
N LYS A 207 -4.59 33.46 13.23
CA LYS A 207 -4.61 33.83 11.81
C LYS A 207 -3.19 33.96 11.24
N ALA A 208 -2.31 34.65 11.96
CA ALA A 208 -0.91 34.80 11.55
C ALA A 208 -0.17 33.44 11.49
N LEU A 209 -0.47 32.52 12.41
CA LEU A 209 0.05 31.15 12.41
C LEU A 209 -0.41 30.39 11.16
N GLN A 210 -1.69 30.46 10.81
CA GLN A 210 -2.24 29.79 9.63
C GLN A 210 -1.65 30.34 8.33
N GLU A 211 -1.54 31.66 8.21
CA GLU A 211 -0.91 32.32 7.05
C GLU A 211 0.57 31.94 6.92
N ALA A 212 1.30 31.87 8.03
CA ALA A 212 2.70 31.47 8.04
C ALA A 212 2.87 29.96 7.74
N ALA A 213 1.93 29.12 8.17
CA ALA A 213 1.92 27.70 7.86
C ALA A 213 1.71 27.44 6.36
N ASP A 214 0.95 28.29 5.65
CA ASP A 214 0.76 28.13 4.20
C ASP A 214 2.08 28.20 3.40
N ALA A 215 3.07 28.93 3.92
CA ALA A 215 4.41 29.04 3.34
C ALA A 215 5.31 27.81 3.58
N VAL A 216 4.92 26.88 4.46
CA VAL A 216 5.65 25.62 4.69
C VAL A 216 5.68 24.79 3.41
N THR A 217 6.87 24.28 3.06
CA THR A 217 7.07 23.47 1.87
C THR A 217 6.63 22.03 2.10
N LEU A 218 6.09 21.41 1.06
CA LEU A 218 5.75 19.99 1.04
C LEU A 218 6.82 19.26 0.22
N PRO A 219 7.74 18.51 0.83
CA PRO A 219 8.80 17.81 0.11
C PRO A 219 8.25 16.74 -0.84
N GLY A 220 9.02 16.43 -1.89
CA GLY A 220 8.65 15.43 -2.89
C GLY A 220 8.38 14.04 -2.28
N GLU A 221 9.15 13.64 -1.27
CA GLU A 221 8.95 12.38 -0.55
C GLU A 221 7.57 12.32 0.11
N VAL A 222 7.14 13.40 0.76
CA VAL A 222 5.80 13.47 1.38
C VAL A 222 4.71 13.38 0.31
N ILE A 223 4.87 14.08 -0.83
CA ILE A 223 3.91 14.01 -1.94
C ILE A 223 3.77 12.58 -2.46
N GLU A 224 4.89 11.89 -2.67
CA GLU A 224 4.87 10.50 -3.12
C GLU A 224 4.20 9.57 -2.11
N GLN A 225 4.40 9.76 -0.81
CA GLN A 225 3.65 9.01 0.22
C GLN A 225 2.15 9.29 0.16
N LEU A 226 1.72 10.55 -0.04
CA LEU A 226 0.30 10.87 -0.18
C LEU A 226 -0.31 10.24 -1.44
N ILE A 227 0.45 10.16 -2.53
CA ILE A 227 0.03 9.45 -3.75
C ILE A 227 -0.12 7.95 -3.47
N ALA A 228 0.86 7.33 -2.80
CA ALA A 228 0.81 5.92 -2.44
C ALA A 228 -0.38 5.63 -1.50
N ALA A 229 -0.62 6.50 -0.51
CA ALA A 229 -1.77 6.41 0.39
C ALA A 229 -3.08 6.48 -0.40
N ARG A 230 -3.22 7.44 -1.31
CA ARG A 230 -4.41 7.56 -2.16
C ARG A 230 -4.67 6.29 -2.99
N GLN A 231 -3.62 5.73 -3.61
CA GLN A 231 -3.73 4.49 -4.38
C GLN A 231 -4.14 3.31 -3.51
N PHE A 232 -3.56 3.18 -2.31
CA PHE A 232 -3.93 2.15 -1.35
C PHE A 232 -5.40 2.26 -0.93
N LEU A 233 -5.86 3.47 -0.56
CA LEU A 233 -7.24 3.71 -0.16
C LEU A 233 -8.22 3.41 -1.31
N GLN A 234 -7.87 3.76 -2.55
CA GLN A 234 -8.66 3.40 -3.73
C GLN A 234 -8.77 1.88 -3.94
N GLN A 235 -7.66 1.14 -3.75
CA GLN A 235 -7.67 -0.33 -3.82
C GLN A 235 -8.56 -0.95 -2.74
N LYS A 236 -8.59 -0.35 -1.54
CA LYS A 236 -9.46 -0.73 -0.43
C LYS A 236 -10.90 -0.22 -0.58
N LYS A 237 -11.20 0.54 -1.64
CA LYS A 237 -12.51 1.16 -1.92
C LYS A 237 -12.94 2.20 -0.87
N PHE A 238 -12.00 2.86 -0.20
CA PHE A 238 -12.30 3.94 0.73
C PHE A 238 -12.47 5.25 -0.05
N THR A 239 -13.57 5.97 0.18
CA THR A 239 -13.96 7.15 -0.58
C THR A 239 -13.53 8.45 0.10
N ILE A 240 -12.31 8.90 -0.17
CA ILE A 240 -11.78 10.16 0.35
C ILE A 240 -11.91 11.27 -0.68
N SER A 241 -12.59 12.37 -0.31
CA SER A 241 -12.80 13.54 -1.19
C SER A 241 -11.51 14.31 -1.48
N ASP A 242 -11.38 14.91 -2.68
CA ASP A 242 -10.24 15.77 -3.02
C ASP A 242 -10.14 16.98 -2.08
N ARG A 243 -11.27 17.45 -1.55
CA ARG A 243 -11.34 18.52 -0.54
C ARG A 243 -10.63 18.09 0.74
N ARG A 244 -10.89 16.88 1.23
CA ARG A 244 -10.22 16.33 2.41
C ARG A 244 -8.71 16.23 2.22
N TRP A 245 -8.23 15.82 1.05
CA TRP A 245 -6.80 15.81 0.73
C TRP A 245 -6.16 17.20 0.85
N ARG A 246 -6.82 18.26 0.36
CA ARG A 246 -6.33 19.64 0.51
C ARG A 246 -6.28 20.07 1.98
N LYS A 247 -7.31 19.74 2.76
CA LYS A 247 -7.37 20.04 4.20
C LYS A 247 -6.29 19.32 5.00
N VAL A 248 -6.04 18.05 4.66
CA VAL A 248 -4.94 17.26 5.20
C VAL A 248 -3.59 17.95 4.98
N ILE A 249 -3.32 18.47 3.77
CA ILE A 249 -2.07 19.20 3.51
C ILE A 249 -1.94 20.43 4.41
N LYS A 250 -3.03 21.19 4.60
CA LYS A 250 -3.04 22.33 5.53
C LYS A 250 -2.72 21.89 6.97
N LEU A 251 -3.32 20.81 7.44
CA LEU A 251 -3.06 20.24 8.77
C LEU A 251 -1.58 19.86 8.94
N LEU A 252 -0.99 19.18 7.94
CA LEU A 252 0.44 18.80 7.96
C LEU A 252 1.37 20.01 7.99
N LYS A 253 1.05 21.06 7.22
CA LYS A 253 1.80 22.31 7.23
C LYS A 253 1.75 23.01 8.59
N VAL A 254 0.57 23.04 9.22
CA VAL A 254 0.41 23.57 10.58
C VAL A 254 1.19 22.73 11.58
N SER A 255 1.16 21.39 11.48
CA SER A 255 1.98 20.48 12.29
C SER A 255 3.47 20.82 12.18
N ALA A 256 3.99 20.94 10.96
CA ALA A 256 5.39 21.28 10.73
C ALA A 256 5.76 22.67 11.26
N TYR A 257 4.94 23.68 10.97
CA TYR A 257 5.16 25.06 11.42
C TYR A 257 5.21 25.18 12.95
N THR A 258 4.28 24.52 13.64
CA THR A 258 4.19 24.53 15.11
C THR A 258 5.28 23.69 15.79
N ASN A 259 5.92 22.78 15.07
CA ASN A 259 7.18 22.13 15.46
C ASN A 259 8.43 22.94 15.05
N GLY A 260 8.27 24.20 14.62
CA GLY A 260 9.39 25.07 14.25
C GLY A 260 10.01 24.80 12.87
N ARG A 261 9.45 23.88 12.09
CA ARG A 261 10.01 23.44 10.78
C ARG A 261 9.49 24.28 9.61
N ASN A 262 10.31 24.41 8.56
CA ASN A 262 9.94 25.05 7.29
C ASN A 262 9.38 24.06 6.26
N GLU A 263 9.51 22.78 6.54
CA GLU A 263 9.09 21.70 5.65
C GLU A 263 8.35 20.62 6.44
N VAL A 264 7.35 20.04 5.79
CA VAL A 264 6.65 18.86 6.31
C VAL A 264 7.61 17.68 6.31
N CYS A 265 7.71 16.99 7.44
CA CYS A 265 8.52 15.80 7.59
C CYS A 265 7.64 14.57 7.34
N ILE A 266 8.27 13.45 7.00
CA ILE A 266 7.59 12.19 6.76
C ILE A 266 6.75 11.73 7.97
N TRP A 267 7.22 12.02 9.20
CA TRP A 267 6.53 11.61 10.42
C TRP A 267 5.21 12.35 10.64
N ASP A 268 5.05 13.57 10.12
CA ASP A 268 3.77 14.30 10.20
C ASP A 268 2.63 13.50 9.56
N CYS A 269 2.94 12.66 8.54
CA CYS A 269 1.96 11.81 7.88
C CYS A 269 1.32 10.75 8.81
N TRP A 270 1.91 10.48 9.98
CA TRP A 270 1.28 9.63 11.00
C TRP A 270 -0.07 10.18 11.49
N LEU A 271 -0.25 11.50 11.47
CA LEU A 271 -1.51 12.16 11.85
C LEU A 271 -2.67 11.80 10.91
N LEU A 272 -2.36 11.37 9.68
CA LEU A 272 -3.37 11.08 8.66
C LEU A 272 -4.18 9.82 8.95
N GLN A 273 -3.69 8.95 9.85
CA GLN A 273 -4.48 7.85 10.36
C GLN A 273 -5.77 8.34 11.04
N HIS A 274 -5.83 9.58 11.51
CA HIS A 274 -7.03 10.18 12.10
C HIS A 274 -7.85 11.00 11.10
N CYS A 275 -7.47 11.03 9.83
CA CYS A 275 -8.13 11.85 8.80
C CYS A 275 -8.68 11.04 7.62
N LEU A 276 -8.10 9.87 7.32
CA LEU A 276 -8.32 9.14 6.06
C LEU A 276 -9.18 7.88 6.20
N TRP A 277 -10.19 7.90 7.08
CA TRP A 277 -11.16 6.81 7.26
C TRP A 277 -12.56 7.36 7.50
N ASP A 278 -13.58 6.61 7.10
CA ASP A 278 -14.99 6.93 7.32
C ASP A 278 -15.65 6.04 8.38
N GLU A 279 -15.16 4.81 8.57
CA GLU A 279 -15.63 3.91 9.64
C GLU A 279 -14.49 3.55 10.62
N PRO A 280 -14.77 3.34 11.92
CA PRO A 280 -13.77 2.98 12.92
C PRO A 280 -12.91 1.76 12.55
N GLU A 281 -13.46 0.77 11.85
CA GLU A 281 -12.74 -0.42 11.41
C GLU A 281 -11.66 -0.08 10.36
N GLN A 282 -11.92 0.94 9.54
CA GLN A 282 -11.00 1.41 8.51
C GLN A 282 -9.78 2.10 9.13
N HIS A 283 -9.92 2.75 10.29
CA HIS A 283 -8.81 3.38 11.01
C HIS A 283 -7.65 2.41 11.22
N VAL A 284 -7.93 1.16 11.62
CA VAL A 284 -6.90 0.13 11.84
C VAL A 284 -6.17 -0.20 10.54
N VAL A 285 -6.89 -0.31 9.42
CA VAL A 285 -6.31 -0.58 8.09
C VAL A 285 -5.38 0.56 7.66
N VAL A 286 -5.81 1.81 7.86
CA VAL A 286 -5.05 3.01 7.50
C VAL A 286 -3.81 3.17 8.39
N SER A 287 -3.97 3.02 9.71
CA SER A 287 -2.88 3.10 10.68
C SER A 287 -1.80 2.05 10.39
N ASN A 288 -2.20 0.80 10.14
CA ASN A 288 -1.27 -0.27 9.77
C ASN A 288 -0.53 0.03 8.46
N TRP A 289 -1.21 0.62 7.48
CA TRP A 289 -0.57 1.00 6.22
C TRP A 289 0.48 2.09 6.45
N PHE A 290 0.17 3.15 7.18
CA PHE A 290 1.15 4.20 7.50
C PHE A 290 2.33 3.63 8.31
N ASN A 291 2.08 2.81 9.32
CA ASN A 291 3.14 2.14 10.09
C ASN A 291 4.11 1.34 9.19
N ALA A 292 3.59 0.65 8.17
CA ALA A 292 4.39 -0.15 7.26
C ALA A 292 5.07 0.64 6.12
N HIS A 293 4.77 1.93 5.93
CA HIS A 293 5.26 2.73 4.79
C HIS A 293 5.94 4.05 5.19
N LEU A 294 5.73 4.56 6.41
CA LEU A 294 6.41 5.77 6.88
C LEU A 294 7.90 5.51 7.10
N GLY A 295 8.75 6.42 6.61
CA GLY A 295 10.21 6.27 6.62
C GLY A 295 10.74 5.21 5.65
N ILE A 296 9.86 4.54 4.91
CA ILE A 296 10.18 3.61 3.83
C ILE A 296 9.85 4.36 2.54
N SER A 297 10.87 4.97 1.93
CA SER A 297 10.71 5.84 0.75
C SER A 297 9.77 5.21 -0.29
N SER A 298 8.74 5.96 -0.69
CA SER A 298 7.61 5.63 -1.57
C SER A 298 7.96 5.00 -2.93
N GLY A 299 9.21 5.11 -3.37
CA GLY A 299 9.71 4.42 -4.56
C GLY A 299 10.14 2.96 -4.34
N PHE A 300 10.23 2.49 -3.08
CA PHE A 300 10.84 1.22 -2.71
C PHE A 300 9.84 0.31 -1.99
N HIS A 301 9.01 -0.37 -2.77
CA HIS A 301 8.15 -1.44 -2.25
C HIS A 301 8.99 -2.71 -2.02
N PRO A 302 9.05 -3.26 -0.79
CA PRO A 302 9.78 -4.50 -0.50
C PRO A 302 9.43 -5.64 -1.46
N GLU A 303 8.15 -5.78 -1.81
CA GLU A 303 7.66 -6.79 -2.76
C GLU A 303 8.29 -6.67 -4.16
N ARG A 304 8.50 -5.44 -4.65
CA ARG A 304 9.12 -5.22 -5.97
C ARG A 304 10.60 -5.58 -5.95
N LEU A 305 11.29 -5.27 -4.85
CA LEU A 305 12.71 -5.62 -4.69
C LEU A 305 12.88 -7.13 -4.57
N GLU A 306 12.04 -7.78 -3.78
CA GLU A 306 12.00 -9.23 -3.64
C GLU A 306 11.80 -9.90 -5.02
N LYS A 307 10.80 -9.46 -5.78
CA LYS A 307 10.54 -9.96 -7.14
C LYS A 307 11.73 -9.72 -8.09
N LEU A 308 12.39 -8.58 -7.99
CA LEU A 308 13.58 -8.26 -8.79
C LEU A 308 14.73 -9.23 -8.47
N VAL A 309 15.00 -9.49 -7.19
CA VAL A 309 16.05 -10.44 -6.77
C VAL A 309 15.69 -11.87 -7.21
N GLN A 310 14.44 -12.30 -7.04
CA GLN A 310 13.97 -13.62 -7.52
C GLN A 310 14.11 -13.80 -9.03
N THR A 311 13.88 -12.73 -9.80
CA THR A 311 14.07 -12.73 -11.26
C THR A 311 15.55 -12.95 -11.61
N TRP A 312 16.46 -12.32 -10.87
CA TRP A 312 17.91 -12.52 -11.05
C TRP A 312 18.37 -13.92 -10.64
N GLU A 313 17.83 -14.48 -9.56
CA GLU A 313 18.12 -15.85 -9.13
C GLU A 313 17.68 -16.86 -10.19
N SER A 314 16.47 -16.68 -10.74
CA SER A 314 15.92 -17.51 -11.82
C SER A 314 16.73 -17.36 -13.11
N THR A 315 17.19 -16.15 -13.43
CA THR A 315 18.04 -15.90 -14.60
C THR A 315 19.40 -16.57 -14.44
N LEU A 316 20.03 -16.46 -13.26
CA LEU A 316 21.30 -17.15 -12.97
C LEU A 316 21.16 -18.66 -13.08
N HIS A 317 20.05 -19.22 -12.58
CA HIS A 317 19.78 -20.65 -12.67
C HIS A 317 19.64 -21.10 -14.13
N ALA A 318 18.85 -20.37 -14.93
CA ALA A 318 18.72 -20.64 -16.35
C ALA A 318 20.05 -20.49 -17.12
N ASP A 319 20.87 -19.50 -16.76
CA ASP A 319 22.19 -19.30 -17.36
C ASP A 319 23.15 -20.45 -16.98
N LYS A 320 23.09 -20.99 -15.74
CA LYS A 320 23.88 -22.16 -15.30
C LYS A 320 23.46 -23.48 -15.94
N GLU A 321 22.15 -23.70 -16.11
CA GLU A 321 21.60 -24.93 -16.67
C GLU A 321 21.47 -24.90 -18.20
N SER A 322 21.84 -23.77 -18.82
CA SER A 322 21.77 -23.61 -20.26
C SER A 322 22.62 -24.66 -20.97
N THR A 323 22.01 -25.36 -21.92
CA THR A 323 22.68 -26.35 -22.75
C THR A 323 22.55 -26.00 -24.23
N VAL A 324 23.59 -26.28 -24.99
CA VAL A 324 23.62 -26.16 -26.45
C VAL A 324 23.95 -27.50 -27.06
N GLN A 325 23.42 -27.75 -28.25
CA GLN A 325 23.80 -28.93 -29.00
C GLN A 325 25.30 -28.84 -29.33
N ALA A 326 26.04 -29.88 -28.97
CA ALA A 326 27.46 -29.95 -29.27
C ALA A 326 27.66 -29.97 -30.79
N VAL A 327 28.71 -29.28 -31.23
CA VAL A 327 29.20 -29.33 -32.60
C VAL A 327 30.60 -29.90 -32.61
N ASP A 328 30.98 -30.54 -33.71
CA ASP A 328 32.35 -30.98 -33.94
C ASP A 328 33.26 -29.84 -34.43
N GLU A 329 34.53 -30.14 -34.70
CA GLU A 329 35.54 -29.20 -35.20
C GLU A 329 35.15 -28.53 -36.54
N GLY A 330 34.25 -29.15 -37.31
CA GLY A 330 33.74 -28.62 -38.57
C GLY A 330 32.44 -27.82 -38.44
N GLY A 331 31.90 -27.68 -37.23
CA GLY A 331 30.65 -26.97 -36.95
C GLY A 331 29.38 -27.80 -37.17
N TYR A 332 29.49 -29.12 -37.37
CA TYR A 332 28.34 -30.00 -37.56
C TYR A 332 27.75 -30.44 -36.22
N LYS A 333 26.43 -30.40 -36.11
CA LYS A 333 25.65 -30.80 -34.93
C LYS A 333 25.81 -32.28 -34.61
N LEU A 334 26.04 -32.61 -33.35
CA LEU A 334 26.21 -33.97 -32.85
C LEU A 334 24.91 -34.53 -32.24
N TYR A 335 24.71 -35.82 -32.44
CA TYR A 335 23.58 -36.61 -31.95
C TYR A 335 24.10 -37.89 -31.28
N ILE A 336 23.27 -38.50 -30.44
CA ILE A 336 23.49 -39.78 -29.78
C ILE A 336 22.71 -40.85 -30.55
N SER A 337 23.43 -41.83 -31.08
CA SER A 337 22.91 -42.98 -31.81
C SER A 337 22.16 -43.98 -30.92
N ALA A 338 21.49 -44.96 -31.54
CA ALA A 338 20.79 -46.03 -30.82
C ALA A 338 21.72 -46.87 -29.91
N ASN A 339 23.01 -46.95 -30.24
CA ASN A 339 24.03 -47.66 -29.47
C ASN A 339 24.83 -46.76 -28.51
N GLY A 340 24.42 -45.49 -28.34
CA GLY A 340 25.03 -44.54 -27.39
C GLY A 340 26.30 -43.85 -27.88
N GLN A 341 26.64 -43.97 -29.17
CA GLN A 341 27.81 -43.33 -29.79
C GLN A 341 27.46 -41.94 -30.35
N LEU A 342 28.49 -41.08 -30.49
CA LEU A 342 28.32 -39.77 -31.11
C LEU A 342 28.29 -39.90 -32.64
N THR A 343 27.28 -39.29 -33.26
CA THR A 343 27.06 -39.33 -34.70
C THR A 343 26.61 -37.96 -35.23
N ARG A 344 26.84 -37.72 -36.52
CA ARG A 344 26.32 -36.54 -37.24
C ARG A 344 24.92 -36.81 -37.83
N ALA A 345 24.52 -38.07 -37.91
CA ALA A 345 23.26 -38.45 -38.51
C ALA A 345 22.10 -38.08 -37.59
N THR A 346 21.07 -37.45 -38.14
CA THR A 346 19.82 -37.16 -37.43
C THR A 346 18.96 -38.41 -37.25
N GLU A 347 19.16 -39.41 -38.11
CA GLU A 347 18.48 -40.71 -38.06
C GLU A 347 19.42 -41.85 -38.48
N GLU A 348 19.19 -43.02 -37.92
CA GLU A 348 19.84 -44.27 -38.28
C GLU A 348 18.81 -45.24 -38.88
N LYS A 349 19.23 -45.92 -39.94
CA LYS A 349 18.43 -46.91 -40.66
C LYS A 349 19.08 -48.28 -40.44
N THR A 350 18.39 -49.18 -39.76
CA THR A 350 18.87 -50.55 -39.55
C THR A 350 17.87 -51.55 -40.08
N HIS A 351 18.37 -52.65 -40.64
CA HIS A 351 17.51 -53.77 -41.03
C HIS A 351 16.84 -54.34 -39.78
N ALA A 352 15.54 -54.53 -39.84
CA ALA A 352 14.76 -55.04 -38.73
C ALA A 352 14.84 -56.57 -38.69
N TYR A 353 14.94 -57.11 -37.47
CA TYR A 353 14.95 -58.54 -37.20
C TYR A 353 13.94 -58.87 -36.09
N ARG A 354 13.33 -60.06 -36.17
CA ARG A 354 12.51 -60.65 -35.11
C ARG A 354 12.94 -62.10 -34.93
N ASP A 355 13.31 -62.48 -33.71
CA ASP A 355 13.82 -63.82 -33.37
C ASP A 355 14.99 -64.30 -34.26
N GLY A 356 15.88 -63.37 -34.64
CA GLY A 356 17.02 -63.64 -35.51
C GLY A 356 16.70 -63.75 -37.00
N GLN A 357 15.42 -63.70 -37.39
CA GLN A 357 14.98 -63.69 -38.77
C GLN A 357 14.85 -62.26 -39.29
N PRO A 358 15.25 -61.99 -40.54
CA PRO A 358 15.07 -60.68 -41.13
C PRO A 358 13.62 -60.39 -41.49
N LEU A 359 13.24 -59.12 -41.36
CA LEU A 359 11.89 -58.65 -41.65
C LEU A 359 11.82 -57.94 -43.00
N TYR A 360 10.65 -58.05 -43.62
CA TYR A 360 10.34 -57.56 -44.95
C TYR A 360 9.03 -56.77 -44.96
N LEU A 361 8.90 -55.92 -45.98
CA LEU A 361 7.68 -55.20 -46.32
C LEU A 361 6.78 -56.12 -47.16
N SER A 362 5.46 -56.03 -46.97
CA SER A 362 4.50 -56.71 -47.87
C SER A 362 4.55 -56.12 -49.29
N PRO A 363 4.03 -56.84 -50.30
CA PRO A 363 4.00 -56.36 -51.67
C PRO A 363 3.41 -54.94 -51.80
N PRO A 364 3.87 -54.15 -52.78
CA PRO A 364 3.51 -52.74 -52.89
C PRO A 364 2.04 -52.47 -53.19
N ASP A 365 1.26 -53.49 -53.54
CA ASP A 365 -0.19 -53.40 -53.76
C ASP A 365 -0.99 -53.31 -52.44
N GLN A 366 -0.33 -53.31 -51.28
CA GLN A 366 -0.95 -53.17 -49.95
C GLN A 366 -0.90 -51.72 -49.44
N ASP A 367 -1.97 -51.26 -48.78
CA ASP A 367 -2.07 -49.91 -48.22
C ASP A 367 -1.02 -49.61 -47.13
N ASP A 368 -0.73 -50.58 -46.25
CA ASP A 368 0.36 -50.51 -45.27
C ASP A 368 1.33 -51.67 -45.48
N ARG A 369 2.47 -51.35 -46.10
CA ARG A 369 3.52 -52.33 -46.36
C ARG A 369 4.28 -52.77 -45.11
N SER A 370 4.21 -52.00 -44.03
CA SER A 370 5.06 -52.16 -42.84
C SER A 370 4.49 -53.07 -41.76
N HIS A 371 3.25 -53.56 -41.95
CA HIS A 371 2.52 -54.33 -40.94
C HIS A 371 2.43 -53.58 -39.60
N GLN A 372 1.86 -52.37 -39.64
CA GLN A 372 1.75 -51.49 -38.46
C GLN A 372 3.12 -51.23 -37.79
N GLY A 373 4.20 -51.19 -38.58
CA GLY A 373 5.58 -50.98 -38.12
C GLY A 373 6.28 -52.20 -37.51
N ILE A 374 5.69 -53.39 -37.59
CA ILE A 374 6.25 -54.62 -37.03
C ILE A 374 7.09 -55.38 -38.06
N GLY A 375 6.76 -55.29 -39.35
CA GLY A 375 7.35 -56.05 -40.45
C GLY A 375 6.89 -57.52 -40.51
N TYR A 376 7.15 -58.18 -41.63
CA TYR A 376 6.83 -59.60 -41.87
C TYR A 376 8.08 -60.48 -41.86
N THR A 377 8.04 -61.65 -41.22
CA THR A 377 9.05 -62.69 -41.47
C THR A 377 8.83 -63.34 -42.84
N VAL A 378 9.83 -64.07 -43.34
CA VAL A 378 9.69 -64.79 -44.63
C VAL A 378 8.50 -65.75 -44.61
N ASP A 379 8.28 -66.45 -43.50
CA ASP A 379 7.19 -67.42 -43.39
C ASP A 379 5.80 -66.74 -43.40
N GLU A 380 5.67 -65.60 -42.72
CA GLU A 380 4.43 -64.81 -42.76
C GLU A 380 4.19 -64.21 -44.15
N LEU A 381 5.26 -63.73 -44.79
CA LEU A 381 5.18 -63.18 -46.13
C LEU A 381 4.74 -64.24 -47.14
N ARG A 382 5.32 -65.45 -47.06
CA ARG A 382 4.91 -66.64 -47.84
C ARG A 382 3.44 -66.95 -47.63
N ALA A 383 3.03 -67.16 -46.39
CA ALA A 383 1.70 -67.63 -46.05
C ALA A 383 0.60 -66.61 -46.43
N GLN A 384 0.89 -65.31 -46.38
CA GLN A 384 -0.12 -64.28 -46.58
C GLN A 384 -0.18 -63.76 -48.02
N PHE A 385 0.94 -63.73 -48.75
CA PHE A 385 1.01 -62.99 -50.01
C PHE A 385 1.48 -63.81 -51.21
N PHE A 386 2.05 -65.01 -51.02
CA PHE A 386 2.56 -65.84 -52.11
C PHE A 386 1.79 -67.17 -52.19
N ASP A 387 1.56 -67.67 -53.40
CA ASP A 387 0.84 -68.94 -53.60
C ASP A 387 1.67 -70.16 -53.14
N ASP A 388 1.02 -71.15 -52.53
CA ASP A 388 1.68 -72.34 -51.99
C ASP A 388 2.34 -73.24 -53.06
N ARG A 389 1.80 -73.31 -54.28
CA ARG A 389 2.28 -74.22 -55.34
C ARG A 389 3.48 -73.65 -56.09
N TYR A 390 3.45 -72.37 -56.39
CA TYR A 390 4.48 -71.73 -57.23
C TYR A 390 5.32 -70.70 -56.47
N GLN A 391 4.99 -70.39 -55.22
CA GLN A 391 5.70 -69.42 -54.38
C GLN A 391 5.84 -68.05 -55.08
N GLN A 392 4.83 -67.67 -55.85
CA GLN A 392 4.79 -66.44 -56.65
C GLN A 392 3.61 -65.56 -56.25
N THR A 393 3.78 -64.26 -56.44
CA THR A 393 2.70 -63.28 -56.31
C THR A 393 2.75 -62.29 -57.46
N HIS A 394 1.61 -61.68 -57.77
CA HIS A 394 1.48 -60.78 -58.90
C HIS A 394 1.67 -59.34 -58.43
N ILE A 395 2.77 -58.70 -58.83
CA ILE A 395 3.16 -57.35 -58.42
C ILE A 395 3.30 -56.50 -59.67
N ASN A 396 2.59 -55.37 -59.75
CA ASN A 396 2.71 -54.40 -60.86
C ASN A 396 2.65 -55.03 -62.28
N GLY A 397 1.80 -56.04 -62.48
CA GLY A 397 1.59 -56.66 -63.80
C GLY A 397 2.54 -57.82 -64.14
N LYS A 398 3.39 -58.27 -63.20
CA LYS A 398 4.32 -59.40 -63.39
C LYS A 398 4.23 -60.39 -62.24
N TRP A 399 4.35 -61.67 -62.55
CA TRP A 399 4.55 -62.72 -61.55
C TRP A 399 5.99 -62.67 -61.05
N GLN A 400 6.17 -62.50 -59.75
CA GLN A 400 7.47 -62.48 -59.10
C GLN A 400 7.54 -63.61 -58.07
N HIS A 401 8.60 -64.41 -58.15
CA HIS A 401 8.83 -65.48 -57.17
C HIS A 401 9.31 -64.88 -55.85
N ILE A 402 9.00 -65.55 -54.72
CA ILE A 402 9.37 -65.01 -53.41
C ILE A 402 10.89 -64.81 -53.28
N ASP A 403 11.70 -65.71 -53.81
CA ASP A 403 13.17 -65.55 -53.74
C ASP A 403 13.66 -64.31 -54.49
N GLU A 404 13.02 -63.96 -55.62
CA GLU A 404 13.30 -62.71 -56.34
C GLU A 404 12.80 -61.49 -55.55
N TYR A 405 11.68 -61.61 -54.85
CA TYR A 405 11.12 -60.55 -54.01
C TYR A 405 11.97 -60.28 -52.76
N LEU A 406 12.49 -61.33 -52.12
CA LEU A 406 13.37 -61.24 -50.94
C LEU A 406 14.79 -60.77 -51.29
N ALA A 407 15.22 -60.97 -52.54
CA ALA A 407 16.50 -60.49 -53.04
C ALA A 407 16.51 -58.97 -53.32
N ASP A 408 15.33 -58.37 -53.52
CA ASP A 408 15.21 -56.92 -53.73
C ASP A 408 15.41 -56.15 -52.40
N PRO A 409 16.44 -55.29 -52.29
CA PRO A 409 16.71 -54.51 -51.09
C PRO A 409 15.56 -53.59 -50.67
N GLU A 410 14.75 -53.11 -51.62
CA GLU A 410 13.63 -52.19 -51.36
C GLU A 410 12.48 -52.86 -50.60
N ASN A 411 12.43 -54.19 -50.60
CA ASN A 411 11.43 -54.97 -49.86
C ASN A 411 11.89 -55.30 -48.44
N ARG A 412 13.09 -54.90 -48.03
CA ARG A 412 13.59 -55.12 -46.68
C ARG A 412 12.95 -54.14 -45.70
N PHE A 413 12.48 -54.63 -44.55
CA PHE A 413 11.94 -53.74 -43.52
C PHE A 413 13.08 -53.05 -42.77
N ILE A 414 13.08 -51.72 -42.80
CA ILE A 414 14.09 -50.87 -42.16
C ILE A 414 13.45 -50.14 -40.99
N ARG A 415 14.01 -50.30 -39.79
CA ARG A 415 13.67 -49.45 -38.64
C ARG A 415 14.45 -48.15 -38.72
N ARG A 416 13.73 -47.05 -38.55
CA ARG A 416 14.31 -45.71 -38.42
C ARG A 416 14.38 -45.36 -36.94
N TYR A 417 15.57 -45.03 -36.47
CA TYR A 417 15.79 -44.50 -35.14
C TYR A 417 16.20 -43.03 -35.27
N VAL A 418 15.41 -42.12 -34.68
CA VAL A 418 15.74 -40.68 -34.66
C VAL A 418 16.72 -40.44 -33.53
N ASN A 419 17.94 -40.01 -33.88
CA ASN A 419 19.01 -39.80 -32.90
C ASN A 419 18.72 -38.56 -32.05
N LYS A 420 18.98 -38.66 -30.74
CA LYS A 420 18.76 -37.54 -29.82
C LYS A 420 19.91 -36.54 -29.92
N PRO A 421 19.67 -35.22 -29.93
CA PRO A 421 20.75 -34.23 -29.89
C PRO A 421 21.69 -34.46 -28.70
N PHE A 422 23.01 -34.41 -28.92
CA PHE A 422 23.98 -34.44 -27.84
C PHE A 422 24.14 -33.03 -27.28
N MET A 423 23.64 -32.80 -26.06
CA MET A 423 23.64 -31.49 -25.41
C MET A 423 24.85 -31.36 -24.49
N LYS A 424 25.53 -30.21 -24.54
CA LYS A 424 26.60 -29.84 -23.60
C LYS A 424 26.27 -28.53 -22.88
N PRO A 425 26.80 -28.28 -21.67
CA PRO A 425 26.66 -27.00 -21.00
C PRO A 425 27.16 -25.84 -21.86
N VAL A 426 26.46 -24.71 -21.83
CA VAL A 426 26.89 -23.48 -22.50
C VAL A 426 28.09 -22.89 -21.76
N GLN A 427 29.18 -22.65 -22.49
CA GLN A 427 30.24 -21.76 -22.03
C GLN A 427 29.88 -20.33 -22.45
N HIS A 428 29.53 -19.51 -21.47
CA HIS A 428 29.18 -18.11 -21.72
C HIS A 428 30.45 -17.29 -21.98
N THR A 429 30.35 -16.32 -22.89
CA THR A 429 31.46 -15.40 -23.16
C THR A 429 31.70 -14.45 -21.98
N SER A 430 32.94 -14.01 -21.78
CA SER A 430 33.27 -13.00 -20.77
C SER A 430 32.42 -11.74 -20.92
N THR A 431 32.17 -11.29 -22.15
CA THR A 431 31.30 -10.13 -22.44
C THR A 431 29.85 -10.33 -21.99
N PHE A 432 29.31 -11.55 -22.06
CA PHE A 432 27.96 -11.85 -21.59
C PHE A 432 27.90 -11.79 -20.06
N ILE A 433 28.87 -12.43 -19.39
CA ILE A 433 28.95 -12.44 -17.93
C ILE A 433 29.16 -11.03 -17.39
N ASP A 434 30.03 -10.23 -18.00
CA ASP A 434 30.26 -8.82 -17.65
C ASP A 434 28.97 -7.99 -17.75
N SER A 435 28.14 -8.23 -18.78
CA SER A 435 26.85 -7.57 -18.92
C SER A 435 25.90 -7.93 -17.77
N ARG A 436 25.83 -9.21 -17.39
CA ARG A 436 25.01 -9.69 -16.25
C ARG A 436 25.47 -9.06 -14.94
N LEU A 437 26.77 -9.11 -14.66
CA LEU A 437 27.38 -8.51 -13.47
C LEU A 437 27.09 -7.01 -13.38
N LYS A 438 27.15 -6.28 -14.50
CA LYS A 438 26.85 -4.85 -14.54
C LYS A 438 25.40 -4.54 -14.13
N GLU A 439 24.44 -5.33 -14.60
CA GLU A 439 23.03 -5.15 -14.25
C GLU A 439 22.73 -5.53 -12.80
N VAL A 440 23.24 -6.67 -12.32
CA VAL A 440 23.12 -7.10 -10.92
C VAL A 440 23.78 -6.07 -9.98
N CYS A 441 24.96 -5.55 -10.34
CA CYS A 441 25.63 -4.50 -9.58
C CYS A 441 24.80 -3.20 -9.52
N LYS A 442 24.10 -2.84 -10.60
CA LYS A 442 23.19 -1.68 -10.61
C LYS A 442 22.04 -1.87 -9.61
N ALA A 443 21.41 -3.05 -9.60
CA ALA A 443 20.37 -3.38 -8.63
C ALA A 443 20.91 -3.35 -7.20
N GLN A 444 22.08 -3.95 -6.96
CA GLN A 444 22.72 -3.96 -5.64
C GLN A 444 23.02 -2.53 -5.14
N LYS A 445 23.56 -1.65 -5.99
CA LYS A 445 23.80 -0.23 -5.64
C LYS A 445 22.50 0.49 -5.26
N MET A 446 21.41 0.21 -5.97
CA MET A 446 20.10 0.79 -5.69
C MET A 446 19.60 0.35 -4.31
N ILE A 447 19.65 -0.95 -3.98
CA ILE A 447 19.19 -1.47 -2.68
C ILE A 447 20.11 -1.00 -1.55
N LYS A 448 21.44 -0.96 -1.73
CA LYS A 448 22.38 -0.42 -0.73
C LYS A 448 22.12 1.06 -0.42
N LYS A 449 21.77 1.86 -1.45
CA LYS A 449 21.39 3.27 -1.23
C LYS A 449 20.13 3.38 -0.37
N PHE A 450 19.15 2.51 -0.62
CA PHE A 450 17.91 2.42 0.15
C PHE A 450 18.13 1.95 1.58
N GLU A 451 18.91 0.88 1.79
CA GLU A 451 19.31 0.39 3.12
C GLU A 451 19.96 1.51 3.95
N LYS A 452 20.85 2.30 3.35
CA LYS A 452 21.47 3.46 4.01
C LYS A 452 20.45 4.55 4.37
N ALA A 453 19.47 4.79 3.51
CA ALA A 453 18.39 5.75 3.80
C ALA A 453 17.53 5.27 4.98
N LEU A 454 17.13 3.99 5.00
CA LEU A 454 16.38 3.38 6.10
C LEU A 454 17.14 3.48 7.44
N ALA A 455 18.45 3.19 7.42
CA ALA A 455 19.28 3.35 8.61
C ALA A 455 19.30 4.81 9.11
N THR A 456 19.37 5.77 8.18
CA THR A 456 19.30 7.21 8.52
C THR A 456 17.95 7.56 9.15
N TYR A 457 16.84 7.09 8.60
CA TYR A 457 15.51 7.31 9.20
C TYR A 457 15.42 6.68 10.58
N ARG A 458 15.86 5.42 10.74
CA ARG A 458 15.87 4.70 12.03
C ARG A 458 16.67 5.46 13.08
N ASP A 459 17.83 5.98 12.72
CA ASP A 459 18.69 6.69 13.67
C ASP A 459 18.12 8.10 13.99
N SER A 460 17.38 8.72 13.06
CA SER A 460 16.76 10.04 13.24
C SER A 460 15.36 10.04 13.88
N VAL A 461 14.64 8.91 13.86
CA VAL A 461 13.20 8.88 14.25
C VAL A 461 13.02 9.28 15.70
N ARG A 462 13.92 8.83 16.58
CA ARG A 462 13.86 9.16 18.00
C ARG A 462 14.03 10.66 18.23
N ASP A 463 15.03 11.27 17.61
CA ASP A 463 15.28 12.70 17.76
C ASP A 463 14.14 13.54 17.17
N GLN A 464 13.66 13.18 15.97
CA GLN A 464 12.62 13.94 15.27
C GLN A 464 11.22 13.77 15.89
N VAL A 465 10.91 12.61 16.47
CA VAL A 465 9.59 12.32 17.05
C VAL A 465 9.54 12.65 18.55
N SER A 466 10.64 12.53 19.29
CA SER A 466 10.66 12.84 20.74
C SER A 466 10.35 14.31 21.03
N GLU A 467 10.80 15.20 20.15
CA GLU A 467 10.51 16.64 20.21
C GLU A 467 9.18 17.00 19.52
N HIS A 468 8.49 16.03 18.92
CA HIS A 468 7.29 16.28 18.13
C HIS A 468 6.08 16.55 19.01
N LEU A 469 5.46 17.71 18.85
CA LEU A 469 4.35 18.16 19.68
C LEU A 469 3.09 17.26 19.53
N TRP A 470 2.79 16.83 18.30
CA TRP A 470 1.50 16.21 17.96
C TRP A 470 1.51 14.69 17.90
N ILE A 471 2.68 14.06 17.89
CA ILE A 471 2.81 12.61 17.71
C ILE A 471 3.11 12.01 19.07
N ASP A 472 2.45 10.90 19.40
CA ASP A 472 2.70 10.22 20.66
C ASP A 472 4.06 9.54 20.67
N GLN A 473 4.75 9.55 21.81
CA GLN A 473 6.04 8.86 21.96
C GLN A 473 5.93 7.35 21.77
N ALA A 474 4.76 6.74 22.01
CA ALA A 474 4.51 5.34 21.69
C ALA A 474 4.71 5.02 20.20
N PHE A 475 4.59 6.01 19.31
CA PHE A 475 4.90 5.85 17.89
C PHE A 475 6.39 5.57 17.63
N ILE A 476 7.30 6.05 18.49
CA ILE A 476 8.75 5.85 18.33
C ILE A 476 9.06 4.36 18.30
N GLU A 477 8.55 3.58 19.25
CA GLU A 477 8.78 2.13 19.31
C GLU A 477 8.21 1.40 18.09
N ILE A 478 7.03 1.83 17.64
CA ILE A 478 6.35 1.29 16.46
C ILE A 478 7.19 1.54 15.20
N ALA A 479 7.64 2.77 15.01
CA ALA A 479 8.45 3.18 13.87
C ALA A 479 9.85 2.54 13.89
N GLU A 480 10.54 2.51 15.04
CA GLU A 480 11.84 1.86 15.21
C GLU A 480 11.76 0.36 14.85
N LYS A 481 10.71 -0.33 15.30
CA LYS A 481 10.49 -1.75 14.97
C LYS A 481 10.28 -1.97 13.47
N SER A 482 9.42 -1.16 12.85
CA SER A 482 9.11 -1.22 11.41
C SER A 482 10.36 -0.96 10.55
N LEU A 483 11.11 0.11 10.87
CA LEU A 483 12.34 0.48 10.18
C LEU A 483 13.45 -0.56 10.37
N THR A 484 13.57 -1.15 11.57
CA THR A 484 14.56 -2.20 11.85
C THR A 484 14.26 -3.45 11.02
N GLN A 485 12.98 -3.85 10.94
CA GLN A 485 12.56 -4.96 10.08
C GLN A 485 12.86 -4.67 8.60
N ALA A 486 12.56 -3.44 8.13
CA ALA A 486 12.86 -3.03 6.76
C ALA A 486 14.38 -3.03 6.46
N CYS A 487 15.21 -2.57 7.40
CA CYS A 487 16.67 -2.63 7.29
C CYS A 487 17.16 -4.08 7.15
N HIS A 488 16.67 -4.99 8.00
CA HIS A 488 17.02 -6.41 7.92
C HIS A 488 16.61 -7.04 6.58
N GLN A 489 15.42 -6.72 6.07
CA GLN A 489 14.97 -7.20 4.76
C GLN A 489 15.86 -6.65 3.64
N ALA A 490 16.17 -5.35 3.63
CA ALA A 490 17.06 -4.75 2.63
C ALA A 490 18.45 -5.39 2.65
N ALA A 491 19.05 -5.59 3.84
CA ALA A 491 20.33 -6.25 4.00
C ALA A 491 20.32 -7.69 3.47
N ALA A 492 19.25 -8.45 3.72
CA ALA A 492 19.08 -9.80 3.19
C ALA A 492 19.04 -9.83 1.65
N LEU A 493 18.34 -8.88 1.02
CA LEU A 493 18.31 -8.74 -0.44
C LEU A 493 19.68 -8.40 -1.03
N VAL A 494 20.43 -7.51 -0.37
CA VAL A 494 21.81 -7.20 -0.77
C VAL A 494 22.69 -8.44 -0.73
N SER A 495 22.62 -9.23 0.34
CA SER A 495 23.40 -10.47 0.49
C SER A 495 23.07 -11.49 -0.60
N ARG A 496 21.80 -11.64 -0.97
CA ARG A 496 21.37 -12.50 -2.09
C ARG A 496 21.95 -12.04 -3.43
N LEU A 497 21.95 -10.74 -3.71
CA LEU A 497 22.58 -10.20 -4.92
C LEU A 497 24.11 -10.38 -4.91
N GLU A 498 24.76 -10.33 -3.75
CA GLU A 498 26.20 -10.63 -3.60
C GLU A 498 26.52 -12.10 -3.91
N ALA A 499 25.65 -13.03 -3.50
CA ALA A 499 25.75 -14.44 -3.86
C ALA A 499 25.58 -14.67 -5.38
N ILE A 500 24.67 -13.93 -6.02
CA ILE A 500 24.49 -13.97 -7.48
C ILE A 500 25.74 -13.45 -8.20
N ASN A 501 26.28 -12.31 -7.79
CA ASN A 501 27.54 -11.78 -8.36
C ASN A 501 28.69 -12.76 -8.21
N SER A 502 28.85 -13.36 -7.02
CA SER A 502 29.89 -14.36 -6.76
C SER A 502 29.73 -15.60 -7.64
N SER A 503 28.50 -16.05 -7.86
CA SER A 503 28.20 -17.18 -8.76
C SER A 503 28.53 -16.89 -10.23
N TYR A 504 28.25 -15.67 -10.72
CA TYR A 504 28.63 -15.30 -12.09
C TYR A 504 30.15 -15.20 -12.24
N ASN A 505 30.88 -14.70 -11.24
CA ASN A 505 32.35 -14.70 -11.27
C ASN A 505 32.93 -16.12 -11.33
N GLN A 506 32.36 -17.09 -10.61
CA GLN A 506 32.78 -18.50 -10.70
C GLN A 506 32.55 -19.12 -12.08
N LEU A 507 31.57 -18.64 -12.86
CA LEU A 507 31.37 -19.09 -14.23
C LEU A 507 32.47 -18.59 -15.18
N ILE A 508 33.10 -17.46 -14.87
CA ILE A 508 34.26 -16.94 -15.62
C ILE A 508 35.45 -17.88 -15.44
N ASP A 509 35.67 -18.39 -14.21
CA ASP A 509 36.79 -19.30 -13.92
C ASP A 509 36.60 -20.71 -14.52
N GLN A 510 35.38 -21.04 -14.99
CA GLN A 510 35.03 -22.33 -15.59
C GLN A 510 34.87 -22.29 -17.13
N SER A 511 34.80 -21.09 -17.71
CA SER A 511 34.75 -20.83 -19.16
C SER A 511 36.14 -20.68 -19.74
#